data_AF-A0A9P6HN39-F1
#
_entry.id   AF-A0A9P6HN39-F1
#
_cell.length_a   1.000
_cell.length_b   1.000
_cell.length_c   1.000
_cell.angle_alpha   90.00
_cell.angle_beta   90.00
_cell.angle_gamma   90.00
#
_symmetry.space_group_name_H-M   'P 1'
#
loop_
_entity.id
_entity.type
_entity.pdbx_description
1 polymer ?
#
loop_
_entity_poly.entity_id
_entity_poly.type
_entity_poly.pdbx_seq_one_letter_code
_entity_poly.pdbx_strand_id
1 'polypeptide(L)'
;MPFIQLFIRRRNLTRFYPGLMSQQKKLDQLGVSGMSSDETSDSGGTKQWRILAPQWRSDAVTAWVRYFNALYHRAKRDRRFSNDRGALPRVRKNAKNYSNNTKFVGDLPKNAYRPQWLNEQIDIVNTVRPGPNVSWMHEPAIVE
;
A
#
# COMPACT_ATOMS: atom_id res chain seq x y z
N MET A 1 3.04 -9.05 -14.34
CA MET A 1 2.42 -7.81 -13.83
C MET A 1 1.85 -8.02 -12.41
N PRO A 2 2.68 -7.94 -11.35
CA PRO A 2 2.27 -8.29 -9.97
C PRO A 2 1.43 -7.21 -9.23
N PHE A 3 1.41 -5.96 -9.71
CA PHE A 3 0.78 -4.83 -9.02
C PHE A 3 -0.76 -4.86 -9.03
N ILE A 4 -1.35 -5.29 -10.15
CA ILE A 4 -2.81 -5.35 -10.34
C ILE A 4 -3.43 -6.37 -9.37
N GLN A 5 -2.79 -7.52 -9.21
CA GLN A 5 -3.27 -8.56 -8.27
C GLN A 5 -3.18 -8.08 -6.82
N LEU A 6 -2.17 -7.29 -6.45
CA LEU A 6 -2.02 -6.76 -5.10
C LEU A 6 -3.09 -5.71 -4.78
N PHE A 7 -3.37 -4.82 -5.74
CA PHE A 7 -4.46 -3.84 -5.63
C PHE A 7 -5.82 -4.53 -5.44
N ILE A 8 -6.15 -5.49 -6.32
CA ILE A 8 -7.42 -6.24 -6.26
C ILE A 8 -7.57 -6.96 -4.92
N ARG A 9 -6.51 -7.58 -4.40
CA ARG A 9 -6.55 -8.26 -3.08
C ARG A 9 -6.87 -7.30 -1.94
N ARG A 10 -6.20 -6.14 -1.89
CA ARG A 10 -6.44 -5.14 -0.83
C ARG A 10 -7.83 -4.51 -0.95
N ARG A 11 -8.31 -4.30 -2.17
CA ARG A 11 -9.68 -3.84 -2.43
C ARG A 11 -10.72 -4.89 -2.03
N ASN A 12 -10.46 -6.16 -2.29
CA ASN A 12 -11.39 -7.22 -1.90
C ASN A 12 -11.53 -7.34 -0.38
N LEU A 13 -10.47 -7.07 0.40
CA LEU A 13 -10.57 -7.02 1.87
C LEU A 13 -11.62 -6.03 2.36
N THR A 14 -11.81 -4.90 1.69
CA THR A 14 -12.82 -3.91 2.12
C THR A 14 -14.25 -4.45 2.02
N ARG A 15 -14.48 -5.51 1.23
CA ARG A 15 -15.76 -6.20 1.14
C ARG A 15 -16.02 -7.15 2.31
N PHE A 16 -14.96 -7.68 2.93
CA PHE A 16 -15.07 -8.65 4.04
C PHE A 16 -15.04 -7.98 5.42
N TYR A 17 -14.61 -6.73 5.50
CA TYR A 17 -14.52 -5.95 6.73
C TYR A 17 -15.31 -4.65 6.54
N PRO A 18 -16.56 -4.56 7.04
CA PRO A 18 -17.41 -3.39 6.88
C PRO A 18 -16.77 -2.08 7.36
N GLY A 19 -15.94 -2.14 8.42
CA GLY A 19 -15.16 -0.99 8.92
C GLY A 19 -14.13 -0.43 7.93
N LEU A 20 -13.84 -1.14 6.84
CA LEU A 20 -12.92 -0.69 5.79
C LEU A 20 -13.64 -0.09 4.57
N MET A 21 -14.98 -0.02 4.56
CA MET A 21 -15.72 0.58 3.44
C MET A 21 -15.35 2.06 3.24
N SER A 22 -15.19 2.81 4.33
CA SER A 22 -14.71 4.21 4.30
C SER A 22 -13.28 4.34 3.74
N GLN A 23 -12.49 3.27 3.84
CA GLN A 23 -11.11 3.20 3.36
C GLN A 23 -11.02 2.78 1.89
N GLN A 24 -12.08 2.17 1.34
CA GLN A 24 -12.11 1.74 -0.06
C GLN A 24 -11.93 2.90 -1.03
N LYS A 25 -12.57 4.05 -0.77
CA LYS A 25 -12.43 5.25 -1.62
C LYS A 25 -10.99 5.76 -1.66
N LYS A 26 -10.29 5.75 -0.52
CA LYS A 26 -8.86 6.12 -0.43
C LYS A 26 -7.98 5.12 -1.17
N LEU A 27 -8.34 3.84 -1.14
CA LEU A 27 -7.61 2.79 -1.84
C LEU A 27 -7.78 2.91 -3.36
N ASP A 28 -9.00 3.21 -3.81
CA ASP A 28 -9.32 3.46 -5.22
C ASP A 28 -8.60 4.71 -5.75
N GLN A 29 -8.50 5.79 -4.95
CA GLN A 29 -7.69 6.97 -5.26
C GLN A 29 -6.19 6.67 -5.35
N LEU A 30 -5.67 5.84 -4.44
CA LEU A 30 -4.26 5.43 -4.47
C LEU A 30 -3.94 4.58 -5.71
N GLY A 31 -4.91 3.79 -6.18
CA GLY A 31 -4.83 3.01 -7.40
C GLY A 31 -3.68 1.99 -7.44
N VAL A 32 -3.48 1.38 -8.61
CA VAL A 32 -2.39 0.42 -8.83
C VAL A 32 -1.01 1.09 -8.70
N SER A 33 -0.90 2.35 -9.13
CA SER A 33 0.35 3.11 -9.12
C SER A 33 0.87 3.44 -7.72
N GLY A 34 -0.01 3.53 -6.71
CA GLY A 34 0.39 3.71 -5.32
C GLY A 34 0.69 2.41 -4.57
N MET A 35 0.60 1.27 -5.24
CA MET A 35 0.97 -0.03 -4.67
C MET A 35 2.51 -0.17 -4.66
N SER A 36 3.05 -0.67 -3.54
CA SER A 36 4.50 -0.89 -3.40
C SER A 36 5.02 -1.93 -4.41
N SER A 37 6.25 -1.73 -4.90
CA SER A 37 6.96 -2.73 -5.69
C SER A 37 7.58 -3.80 -4.79
N ASP A 38 7.43 -5.05 -5.20
CA ASP A 38 8.17 -6.16 -4.63
C ASP A 38 9.44 -6.33 -5.47
N GLU A 39 10.60 -5.98 -4.90
CA GLU A 39 11.89 -6.37 -5.47
C GLU A 39 12.31 -7.72 -4.91
N THR A 40 12.85 -8.58 -5.77
CA THR A 40 13.39 -9.88 -5.35
C THR A 40 14.88 -9.70 -5.14
N SER A 41 15.36 -9.82 -3.91
CA SER A 41 16.80 -9.90 -3.66
C SER A 41 17.18 -11.36 -3.45
N ASP A 42 18.03 -11.89 -4.33
CA ASP A 42 18.71 -13.15 -4.06
C ASP A 42 19.91 -12.85 -3.15
N SER A 43 19.80 -13.20 -1.87
CA SER A 43 20.93 -13.11 -0.95
C SER A 43 21.05 -14.46 -0.26
N GLY A 44 22.10 -15.21 -0.64
CA GLY A 44 22.44 -16.48 -0.01
C GLY A 44 21.48 -17.64 -0.30
N GLY A 45 20.88 -17.72 -1.50
CA GLY A 45 20.03 -18.85 -1.91
C GLY A 45 18.62 -18.86 -1.31
N THR A 46 18.29 -17.89 -0.45
CA THR A 46 16.92 -17.69 0.06
C THR A 46 16.29 -16.50 -0.66
N LYS A 47 15.26 -16.74 -1.48
CA LYS A 47 14.47 -15.67 -2.13
C LYS A 47 13.77 -14.82 -1.06
N GLN A 48 14.32 -13.65 -0.75
CA GLN A 48 13.69 -12.68 0.13
C GLN A 48 12.96 -11.61 -0.70
N TRP A 49 11.70 -11.36 -0.33
CA TRP A 49 10.85 -10.36 -0.96
C TRP A 49 10.92 -9.09 -0.13
N ARG A 50 11.50 -8.03 -0.71
CA ARG A 50 11.61 -6.73 -0.06
C ARG A 50 10.59 -5.78 -0.65
N ILE A 51 9.79 -5.17 0.22
CA ILE A 51 8.86 -4.11 -0.19
C ILE A 51 9.66 -2.82 -0.28
N LEU A 52 9.76 -2.27 -1.50
CA LEU A 52 10.21 -0.90 -1.69
C LEU A 52 9.00 0.03 -1.67
N ALA A 53 8.99 0.97 -0.73
CA ALA A 53 8.03 2.05 -0.74
C ALA A 53 8.39 3.05 -1.85
N PRO A 54 7.41 3.62 -2.58
CA PRO A 54 7.67 4.74 -3.47
C PRO A 54 8.27 5.93 -2.70
N GLN A 55 9.22 6.64 -3.31
CA GLN A 55 9.88 7.81 -2.68
C GLN A 55 8.90 8.92 -2.31
N TRP A 56 7.83 9.08 -3.07
CA TRP A 56 6.83 10.11 -2.84
C TRP A 56 5.92 9.80 -1.64
N ARG A 57 5.76 8.54 -1.25
CA ARG A 57 4.67 8.11 -0.35
C ARG A 57 5.04 8.28 1.12
N SER A 58 4.17 8.94 1.90
CA SER A 58 4.39 9.17 3.33
C SER A 58 4.44 7.87 4.13
N ASP A 59 5.08 7.94 5.30
CA ASP A 59 5.19 6.79 6.21
C ASP A 59 3.81 6.39 6.77
N ALA A 60 2.91 7.37 6.95
CA ALA A 60 1.53 7.13 7.34
C ALA A 60 0.78 6.29 6.30
N VAL A 61 0.84 6.66 5.01
CA VAL A 61 0.23 5.85 3.94
C VAL A 61 0.93 4.50 3.82
N THR A 62 2.24 4.43 4.01
CA THR A 62 2.98 3.16 3.99
C THR A 62 2.53 2.23 5.11
N ALA A 63 2.35 2.73 6.34
CA ALA A 63 1.81 1.97 7.46
C ALA A 63 0.37 1.51 7.19
N TRP A 64 -0.47 2.41 6.67
CA TRP A 64 -1.85 2.12 6.28
C TRP A 64 -1.93 1.00 5.22
N VAL A 65 -1.13 1.07 4.16
CA VAL A 65 -1.05 0.00 3.14
C VAL A 65 -0.55 -1.33 3.72
N ARG A 66 0.38 -1.28 4.69
CA ARG A 66 0.89 -2.49 5.38
C ARG A 66 -0.19 -3.15 6.25
N TYR A 67 -1.06 -2.36 6.87
CA TYR A 67 -2.19 -2.88 7.64
C TYR A 67 -3.07 -3.82 6.78
N PHE A 68 -3.40 -3.43 5.53
CA PHE A 68 -4.12 -4.33 4.61
C PHE A 68 -3.36 -5.63 4.31
N ASN A 69 -2.03 -5.59 4.22
CA ASN A 69 -1.27 -6.83 4.01
C ASN A 69 -1.40 -7.75 5.23
N ALA A 70 -1.23 -7.21 6.45
CA ALA A 70 -1.38 -7.98 7.68
C ALA A 70 -2.78 -8.57 7.81
N LEU A 71 -3.81 -7.79 7.49
CA LEU A 71 -5.19 -8.24 7.48
C LEU A 71 -5.44 -9.34 6.45
N TYR A 72 -4.85 -9.23 5.26
CA TYR A 72 -4.90 -10.30 4.24
C TYR A 72 -4.24 -11.59 4.73
N HIS A 73 -3.08 -11.49 5.39
CA HIS A 73 -2.41 -12.65 5.98
C HIS A 73 -3.29 -13.31 7.06
N ARG A 74 -3.93 -12.52 7.93
CA ARG A 74 -4.86 -13.03 8.95
C ARG A 74 -6.08 -13.69 8.30
N ALA A 75 -6.76 -13.00 7.40
CA ALA A 75 -7.95 -13.53 6.71
C ALA A 75 -7.66 -14.82 5.93
N LYS A 76 -6.46 -14.95 5.35
CA LYS A 76 -6.01 -16.17 4.71
C LYS A 76 -5.71 -17.29 5.72
N ARG A 77 -5.10 -16.97 6.86
CA ARG A 77 -4.89 -17.95 7.95
C ARG A 77 -6.21 -18.47 8.50
N ASP A 78 -7.18 -17.59 8.65
CA ASP A 78 -8.50 -17.87 9.23
C ASP A 78 -9.48 -18.49 8.20
N ARG A 79 -9.01 -18.79 6.98
CA ARG A 79 -9.82 -19.34 5.86
C ARG A 79 -11.08 -18.54 5.55
N ARG A 80 -11.09 -17.24 5.81
CA ARG A 80 -12.23 -16.35 5.53
C ARG A 80 -12.48 -16.15 4.02
N PHE A 81 -11.54 -16.56 3.17
CA PHE A 81 -11.70 -16.56 1.72
C PHE A 81 -12.03 -17.95 1.20
N SER A 82 -13.11 -18.07 0.44
CA SER A 82 -13.62 -19.33 -0.13
C SER A 82 -12.69 -20.01 -1.14
N ASN A 83 -11.59 -19.36 -1.53
CA ASN A 83 -10.66 -19.84 -2.55
C ASN A 83 -9.22 -19.88 -2.04
N ASP A 84 -9.02 -20.55 -0.90
CA ASP A 84 -7.74 -20.63 -0.19
C ASP A 84 -6.67 -21.52 -0.84
N ARG A 85 -6.87 -21.87 -2.11
CA ARG A 85 -5.92 -22.67 -2.91
C ARG A 85 -4.73 -21.79 -3.30
N GLY A 86 -3.51 -22.27 -3.03
CA GLY A 86 -2.25 -21.64 -3.44
C GLY A 86 -1.35 -21.20 -2.28
N ALA A 87 -0.08 -20.94 -2.59
CA ALA A 87 0.97 -20.67 -1.60
C ALA A 87 0.60 -19.58 -0.59
N LEU A 88 1.03 -19.76 0.66
CA LEU A 88 0.93 -18.73 1.70
C LEU A 88 1.57 -17.42 1.18
N PRO A 89 1.03 -16.25 1.56
CA PRO A 89 1.59 -15.00 1.09
C PRO A 89 3.00 -14.89 1.68
N ARG A 90 3.97 -14.56 0.82
CA ARG A 90 5.38 -14.56 1.22
C ARG A 90 5.62 -13.51 2.30
N VAL A 91 6.51 -13.80 3.25
CA VAL A 91 6.93 -12.82 4.24
C VAL A 91 7.63 -11.68 3.52
N ARG A 92 7.09 -10.48 3.66
CA ARG A 92 7.60 -9.29 3.00
C ARG A 92 8.38 -8.46 4.01
N LYS A 93 9.69 -8.28 3.81
CA LYS A 93 10.52 -7.45 4.68
C LYS A 93 10.56 -6.01 4.17
N ASN A 94 10.61 -5.06 5.09
CA ASN A 94 10.80 -3.66 4.74
C ASN A 94 12.23 -3.48 4.25
N ALA A 95 12.41 -2.97 3.04
CA ALA A 95 13.73 -2.50 2.67
C ALA A 95 13.99 -1.15 3.35
N LYS A 96 15.27 -0.87 3.61
CA LYS A 96 15.73 0.46 4.04
C LYS A 96 15.70 1.47 2.89
N ASN A 97 15.67 0.99 1.65
CA ASN A 97 15.75 1.81 0.44
C ASN A 97 14.34 2.05 -0.14
N TYR A 98 14.20 3.15 -0.87
CA TYR A 98 13.00 3.44 -1.65
C TYR A 98 13.05 2.77 -3.02
N SER A 99 11.90 2.68 -3.68
CA SER A 99 11.83 2.24 -5.06
C SER A 99 12.48 3.29 -5.96
N ASN A 100 13.23 2.83 -6.97
CA ASN A 100 13.75 3.69 -8.05
C ASN A 100 12.64 4.15 -9.01
N ASN A 101 11.40 3.71 -8.81
CA ASN A 101 10.26 4.14 -9.61
C ASN A 101 9.89 5.59 -9.29
N THR A 102 10.05 6.46 -10.29
CA THR A 102 9.73 7.89 -10.22
C THR A 102 8.25 8.19 -10.44
N LYS A 103 7.43 7.19 -10.82
CA LYS A 103 5.99 7.38 -10.97
C LYS A 103 5.34 7.71 -9.63
N PHE A 104 4.53 8.76 -9.63
CA PHE A 104 3.72 9.18 -8.50
C PHE A 104 2.25 9.22 -8.86
N VAL A 105 1.41 9.33 -7.83
CA VAL A 105 -0.04 9.49 -7.98
C VAL A 105 -0.38 10.92 -7.60
N GLY A 106 -0.91 11.70 -8.55
CA GLY A 106 -1.42 13.05 -8.30
C GLY A 106 -2.77 13.03 -7.60
N ASP A 107 -3.24 14.21 -7.20
CA ASP A 107 -4.59 14.43 -6.66
C ASP A 107 -4.88 13.71 -5.33
N LEU A 108 -3.83 13.30 -4.60
CA LEU A 108 -3.97 12.76 -3.25
C LEU A 108 -3.92 13.87 -2.20
N PRO A 109 -4.42 13.62 -0.98
CA PRO A 109 -4.22 14.48 0.17
C PRO A 109 -2.75 14.87 0.36
N LYS A 110 -2.47 16.12 0.75
CA LYS A 110 -1.08 16.60 0.95
C LYS A 110 -0.26 15.70 1.87
N ASN A 111 -0.86 15.19 2.94
CA ASN A 111 -0.22 14.26 3.89
C ASN A 111 -0.06 12.81 3.37
N ALA A 112 -0.51 12.51 2.15
CA ALA A 112 -0.17 11.27 1.45
C ALA A 112 1.27 11.30 0.93
N TYR A 113 1.81 12.50 0.70
CA TYR A 113 3.15 12.72 0.17
C TYR A 113 4.16 12.91 1.30
N ARG A 114 5.41 12.53 1.04
CA ARG A 114 6.55 12.89 1.90
C ARG A 114 6.85 14.37 1.75
N PRO A 115 7.00 15.13 2.85
CA PRO A 115 7.28 16.56 2.77
C PRO A 115 8.54 16.88 1.95
N GLN A 116 9.61 16.11 2.15
CA GLN A 116 10.87 16.27 1.42
C GLN A 116 10.67 16.11 -0.09
N TRP A 117 10.06 15.00 -0.51
CA TRP A 117 9.78 14.73 -1.92
C TRP A 117 8.86 15.78 -2.54
N LEU A 118 7.84 16.25 -1.81
CA LEU A 118 6.90 17.25 -2.30
C LEU A 118 7.59 18.60 -2.54
N ASN A 119 8.52 18.99 -1.66
CA ASN A 119 9.29 20.22 -1.79
C ASN A 119 10.29 20.20 -2.96
N GLU A 120 10.70 19.01 -3.39
CA GLU A 120 11.58 18.81 -4.55
C GLU A 120 10.83 18.90 -5.89
N GLN A 121 9.49 18.85 -5.89
CA GLN A 121 8.71 18.90 -7.13
C GLN A 121 8.59 20.33 -7.67
N ILE A 122 8.81 20.47 -8.98
CA ILE A 122 8.58 21.71 -9.70
C ILE A 122 7.08 21.82 -10.00
N ASP A 123 6.51 23.00 -9.76
CA ASP A 123 5.10 23.30 -10.05
C ASP A 123 4.11 22.31 -9.40
N ILE A 124 4.20 22.17 -8.08
CA ILE A 124 3.38 21.26 -7.25
C ILE A 124 1.88 21.43 -7.53
N VAL A 125 1.45 22.68 -7.78
CA VAL A 125 0.04 23.04 -7.95
C VAL A 125 -0.53 22.45 -9.23
N ASN A 126 0.25 22.36 -10.32
CA ASN A 126 -0.25 21.80 -11.58
C ASN A 126 0.10 20.32 -11.76
N THR A 127 1.21 19.86 -11.18
CA THR A 127 1.72 18.49 -11.35
C THR A 127 1.16 17.51 -10.32
N VAL A 128 1.30 17.82 -9.04
CA VAL A 128 0.91 16.92 -7.94
C VAL A 128 -0.53 17.17 -7.50
N ARG A 129 -0.98 18.44 -7.55
CA ARG A 129 -2.33 18.88 -7.17
C ARG A 129 -2.78 18.31 -5.81
N PRO A 130 -2.02 18.55 -4.72
CA PRO A 130 -2.33 17.94 -3.43
C PRO A 130 -3.65 18.46 -2.87
N GLY A 131 -4.55 17.54 -2.54
CA GLY A 131 -5.83 17.82 -1.89
C GLY A 131 -5.70 18.09 -0.38
N PRO A 132 -6.83 18.34 0.31
CA PRO A 132 -6.85 18.57 1.75
C PRO A 132 -6.36 17.33 2.52
N ASN A 133 -5.77 17.55 3.70
CA ASN A 133 -5.28 16.48 4.56
C ASN A 133 -6.40 15.55 5.01
N VAL A 134 -6.12 14.24 5.06
CA VAL A 134 -7.06 13.22 5.56
C VAL A 134 -6.43 12.36 6.64
N SER A 135 -7.24 11.79 7.54
CA SER A 135 -6.70 10.79 8.48
C SER A 135 -6.36 9.49 7.75
N TRP A 136 -5.13 9.02 7.87
CA TRP A 136 -4.66 7.72 7.38
C TRP A 136 -4.67 6.64 8.48
N MET A 137 -5.15 6.97 9.68
CA MET A 137 -5.33 5.98 10.74
C MET A 137 -6.44 5.00 10.37
N HIS A 138 -6.21 3.73 10.70
CA HIS A 138 -7.27 2.75 10.75
C HIS A 138 -7.95 2.83 12.11
N GLU A 139 -9.27 2.70 12.12
CA GLU A 139 -10.03 2.64 13.35
C GLU A 139 -9.65 1.34 14.09
N PRO A 140 -9.27 1.39 15.37
CA PRO A 140 -8.75 0.22 16.10
C PRO A 140 -9.77 -0.93 16.21
N ALA A 141 -11.07 -0.63 16.03
CA ALA A 141 -12.18 -1.56 16.19
C ALA A 141 -12.30 -2.65 15.10
N ILE A 142 -11.45 -2.66 14.07
CA ILE A 142 -11.61 -3.59 12.93
C ILE A 142 -11.02 -4.99 13.22
N VAL A 143 -10.39 -5.19 14.37
CA VAL A 143 -9.58 -6.39 14.67
C VAL A 143 -10.23 -7.37 15.66
N GLU A 144 -11.40 -7.07 16.24
CA GLU A 144 -12.14 -8.06 17.05
C GLU A 144 -12.62 -9.26 16.20
#